data_AF-A0A5C8T2F3-F1
#
_entry.id   AF-A0A5C8T2F3-F1
#
_cell.length_a   1.000
_cell.length_b   1.000
_cell.length_c   1.000
_cell.angle_alpha   90.00
_cell.angle_beta   90.00
_cell.angle_gamma   90.00
#
_symmetry.space_group_name_H-M   'P 1'
#
loop_
_entity.id
_entity.type
_entity.pdbx_description
1 polymer ?
#
loop_
_entity_poly.entity_id
_entity_poly.type
_entity_poly.pdbx_seq_one_letter_code
_entity_poly.pdbx_strand_id
1 'polypeptide(L)'
;AARAALQHLRGVPHLVVRVHDGLVEEAESLMKRLARERGYEGRLVVLGDPDMPSGDARIEWADGGIVRERARIEAAVLDALGTSVEP
;
A
#
# COMPACT_ATOMS: atom_id res chain seq x y z
N ALA A 1 -2.00 -2.44 -6.87
CA ALA A 1 -1.27 -1.34 -6.21
C ALA A 1 0.18 -1.69 -5.87
N ALA A 2 0.47 -2.57 -4.89
CA ALA A 2 1.85 -2.91 -4.48
C ALA A 2 2.77 -3.42 -5.62
N ARG A 3 2.20 -4.19 -6.57
CA ARG A 3 2.94 -4.66 -7.76
C ARG A 3 3.36 -3.54 -8.72
N ALA A 4 2.60 -2.43 -8.80
CA ALA A 4 2.90 -1.28 -9.64
C ALA A 4 3.90 -0.32 -8.96
N ALA A 5 3.82 -0.21 -7.63
CA ALA A 5 4.76 0.55 -6.81
C ALA A 5 6.21 0.15 -7.08
N LEU A 6 6.47 -1.16 -7.10
CA LEU A 6 7.80 -1.74 -7.20
C LEU A 6 8.44 -1.63 -8.60
N GLN A 7 7.69 -1.23 -9.64
CA GLN A 7 8.20 -1.17 -11.03
C GLN A 7 8.99 0.12 -11.32
N HIS A 8 8.78 1.17 -10.51
CA HIS A 8 9.43 2.47 -10.65
C HIS A 8 10.58 2.70 -9.65
N LEU A 9 10.98 1.68 -8.88
CA LEU A 9 11.90 1.85 -7.74
C LEU A 9 13.40 1.70 -8.05
N ARG A 10 13.83 1.72 -9.32
CA ARG A 10 15.27 1.67 -9.62
C ARG A 10 15.94 2.95 -9.08
N GLY A 11 16.74 2.80 -8.02
CA GLY A 11 17.46 3.91 -7.37
C GLY A 11 16.75 4.54 -6.17
N VAL A 12 15.62 3.99 -5.72
CA VAL A 12 14.93 4.50 -4.52
C VAL A 12 15.59 3.94 -3.26
N PRO A 13 16.22 4.77 -2.41
CA PRO A 13 16.99 4.26 -1.29
C PRO A 13 16.08 3.84 -0.13
N HIS A 14 14.93 4.49 0.04
CA HIS A 14 14.05 4.35 1.21
C HIS A 14 12.58 4.22 0.77
N LEU A 15 11.90 3.18 1.25
CA LEU A 15 10.49 2.93 1.05
C LEU A 15 9.79 2.82 2.40
N VAL A 16 8.77 3.64 2.61
CA VAL A 16 7.97 3.67 3.84
C VAL A 16 6.57 3.17 3.52
N VAL A 17 6.08 2.21 4.28
CA VAL A 17 4.71 1.71 4.20
C VAL A 17 4.00 2.09 5.50
N ARG A 18 2.88 2.79 5.41
CA ARG A 18 1.96 3.01 6.53
C ARG A 18 0.72 2.14 6.35
N VAL A 19 0.30 1.49 7.42
CA VAL A 19 -0.90 0.67 7.53
C VAL A 19 -1.50 0.84 8.92
N HIS A 20 -2.74 0.43 9.12
CA HIS A 20 -3.31 0.31 10.47
C HIS A 20 -2.43 -0.59 11.37
N ASP A 21 -2.29 -0.26 12.66
CA ASP A 21 -1.44 -0.96 13.64
C ASP A 21 -1.62 -2.49 13.62
N GLY A 22 -2.88 -2.93 13.56
CA GLY A 22 -3.22 -4.35 13.51
C GLY A 22 -2.76 -5.09 12.24
N LEU A 23 -2.22 -4.39 11.23
CA LEU A 23 -1.76 -4.97 9.96
C LEU A 23 -0.23 -4.87 9.78
N VAL A 24 0.50 -4.29 10.73
CA VAL A 24 1.95 -4.02 10.59
C VAL A 24 2.74 -5.29 10.33
N GLU A 25 2.55 -6.33 11.14
CA GLU A 25 3.29 -7.59 11.02
C GLU A 25 3.03 -8.30 9.68
N GLU A 26 1.76 -8.37 9.27
CA GLU A 26 1.38 -8.96 7.99
C GLU A 26 1.95 -8.17 6.81
N ALA A 27 1.85 -6.84 6.86
CA ALA A 27 2.39 -5.94 5.85
C ALA A 27 3.92 -6.07 5.76
N GLU A 28 4.63 -6.12 6.88
CA GLU A 28 6.08 -6.36 6.91
C GLU A 28 6.46 -7.66 6.22
N SER A 29 5.81 -8.76 6.59
CA SER A 29 6.09 -10.09 6.02
C SER A 29 5.90 -10.09 4.50
N LEU A 30 4.78 -9.53 4.04
CA LEU A 30 4.49 -9.41 2.61
C LEU A 30 5.52 -8.54 1.89
N MET A 31 5.84 -7.36 2.43
CA MET A 31 6.73 -6.40 1.79
C MET A 31 8.17 -6.88 1.75
N LYS A 32 8.69 -7.52 2.81
CA LYS A 32 10.02 -8.14 2.84
C LYS A 32 10.15 -9.24 1.79
N ARG A 33 9.12 -10.10 1.66
CA ARG A 33 9.09 -11.14 0.62
C ARG A 33 9.14 -10.54 -0.79
N LEU A 34 8.30 -9.54 -1.07
CA LEU A 34 8.25 -8.87 -2.36
C LEU A 34 9.54 -8.12 -2.70
N ALA A 35 10.16 -7.48 -1.71
CA ALA A 35 11.44 -6.81 -1.86
C ALA A 35 12.53 -7.80 -2.28
N ARG A 36 12.62 -8.94 -1.60
CA ARG A 36 13.58 -10.01 -1.93
C ARG A 36 13.35 -10.58 -3.33
N GLU A 37 12.10 -10.89 -3.68
CA GLU A 37 11.76 -11.44 -5.01
C GLU A 37 12.11 -10.49 -6.16
N ARG A 38 12.19 -9.19 -5.90
CA ARG A 38 12.49 -8.17 -6.91
C ARG A 38 13.89 -7.56 -6.81
N GLY A 39 14.74 -8.06 -5.91
CA GLY A 39 16.08 -7.52 -5.70
C GLY A 39 16.06 -6.06 -5.24
N TYR A 40 15.08 -5.65 -4.43
CA TYR A 40 15.08 -4.33 -3.82
C TYR A 40 16.11 -4.30 -2.68
N GLU A 41 17.15 -3.51 -2.85
CA GLU A 41 18.28 -3.40 -1.91
C GLU A 41 18.18 -2.17 -0.99
N GLY A 42 17.13 -1.36 -1.16
CA GLY A 42 16.89 -0.18 -0.33
C GLY A 42 16.36 -0.51 1.06
N ARG A 43 16.31 0.51 1.92
CA ARG A 43 15.65 0.42 3.23
C ARG A 43 14.14 0.33 3.04
N LEU A 44 13.51 -0.63 3.70
CA LEU A 44 12.06 -0.78 3.78
C LEU A 44 11.63 -0.66 5.23
N VAL A 45 10.72 0.27 5.52
CA VAL A 45 10.16 0.47 6.85
C VAL A 45 8.64 0.35 6.75
N VAL A 46 8.03 -0.42 7.64
CA VAL A 46 6.59 -0.44 7.82
C VAL A 46 6.28 0.24 9.14
N LEU A 47 5.30 1.13 9.13
CA LEU A 47 4.86 1.91 10.28
C LEU A 47 3.37 1.64 10.50
N GLY A 48 3.01 1.45 11.75
CA GLY A 48 1.62 1.46 12.20
C GLY A 48 1.10 2.89 12.32
N ASP A 49 -0.16 3.07 11.95
CA ASP A 49 -0.95 4.27 12.18
C ASP A 49 -2.31 3.84 12.75
N PRO A 50 -2.58 4.03 14.06
CA PRO A 50 -3.83 3.60 14.69
C PRO A 50 -5.05 4.37 14.19
N ASP A 51 -4.84 5.56 13.62
CA ASP A 51 -5.92 6.40 13.07
C ASP A 51 -6.21 6.07 11.59
N MET A 52 -5.34 5.28 10.94
CA MET A 52 -5.56 4.82 9.57
C MET A 52 -6.66 3.75 9.53
N PRO A 53 -7.70 3.89 8.69
CA PRO A 53 -8.73 2.86 8.55
C PRO A 53 -8.14 1.49 8.20
N SER A 54 -8.59 0.45 8.89
CA SER A 54 -8.16 -0.92 8.57
C SER A 54 -8.50 -1.27 7.12
N GLY A 55 -7.49 -1.74 6.38
CA GLY A 55 -7.58 -2.00 4.95
C GLY A 55 -7.03 -0.86 4.07
N ASP A 56 -6.73 0.30 4.62
CA ASP A 56 -6.02 1.37 3.91
C ASP A 56 -4.50 1.16 4.02
N ALA A 57 -3.77 1.74 3.07
CA ALA A 57 -2.32 1.71 3.09
C ALA A 57 -1.73 2.89 2.31
N ARG A 58 -0.55 3.34 2.72
CA ARG A 58 0.23 4.33 2.00
C ARG A 58 1.66 3.84 1.81
N ILE A 59 2.18 3.92 0.60
CA ILE A 59 3.54 3.53 0.26
C ILE A 59 4.25 4.76 -0.30
N GLU A 60 5.34 5.19 0.31
CA GLU A 60 6.03 6.45 -0.03
C GLU A 60 7.52 6.22 -0.28
N TRP A 61 8.06 7.01 -1.20
CA TRP A 61 9.48 7.14 -1.51
C TRP A 61 9.80 8.58 -1.89
N ALA A 62 11.08 8.88 -2.15
CA ALA A 62 11.56 10.25 -2.39
C ALA A 62 10.78 11.02 -3.48
N ASP A 63 10.44 10.34 -4.58
CA ASP A 63 9.85 10.96 -5.76
C ASP A 63 8.35 10.69 -5.92
N GLY A 64 7.69 10.11 -4.90
CA GLY A 64 6.26 9.87 -4.97
C GLY A 64 5.73 8.87 -3.97
N GLY A 65 4.49 8.45 -4.21
CA GLY A 65 3.81 7.50 -3.36
C GLY A 65 2.58 6.92 -4.01
N ILE A 66 2.05 5.87 -3.38
CA ILE A 66 0.80 5.22 -3.72
C ILE A 66 -0.08 5.18 -2.48
N VAL A 67 -1.35 5.50 -2.67
CA VAL A 67 -2.38 5.40 -1.65
C VAL A 67 -3.37 4.32 -2.06
N ARG A 68 -3.75 3.49 -1.09
CA ARG A 68 -4.89 2.58 -1.17
C ARG A 68 -5.92 3.07 -0.17
N GLU A 69 -7.06 3.51 -0.68
CA GLU A 69 -8.26 3.80 0.12
C GLU A 69 -9.30 2.73 -0.16
N ARG A 70 -9.60 1.92 0.84
CA ARG A 70 -10.57 0.83 0.75
C ARG A 70 -11.94 1.36 0.34
N ALA A 71 -12.41 2.44 0.97
CA ALA A 71 -13.72 3.02 0.67
C ALA A 71 -13.83 3.48 -0.79
N ARG A 72 -12.78 4.10 -1.35
CA ARG A 72 -12.74 4.50 -2.77
C ARG A 72 -12.79 3.29 -3.70
N ILE A 73 -12.06 2.22 -3.35
CA ILE A 73 -12.07 0.97 -4.13
C ILE A 73 -13.46 0.32 -4.07
N GLU A 74 -14.07 0.24 -2.90
CA GLU A 74 -15.41 -0.32 -2.71
C GLU A 74 -16.47 0.45 -3.51
N ALA A 75 -16.44 1.78 -3.45
CA ALA A 75 -17.34 2.62 -4.25
C ALA A 75 -17.16 2.37 -5.76
N ALA A 76 -15.92 2.31 -6.25
CA ALA A 76 -15.63 2.03 -7.65
C ALA A 76 -16.10 0.63 -8.09
N VAL A 77 -16.02 -0.37 -7.21
CA VAL A 77 -16.52 -1.72 -7.48
C VAL A 77 -18.05 -1.73 -7.59
N LEU A 78 -18.75 -1.06 -6.66
CA LEU A 78 -20.21 -0.96 -6.70
C LEU A 78 -20.69 -0.24 -7.96
N ASP A 79 -20.02 0.85 -8.33
CA ASP A 79 -20.29 1.59 -9.56
C ASP A 79 -20.10 0.71 -10.81
N ALA A 80 -18.99 -0.03 -10.88
CA ALA A 80 -18.71 -0.93 -11.99
C ALA A 80 -19.72 -2.10 -12.09
N LEU A 81 -20.34 -2.50 -10.97
CA LEU A 81 -21.38 -3.53 -10.94
C LEU A 81 -22.79 -2.97 -11.25
N GLY A 82 -22.94 -1.65 -11.37
CA GLY A 82 -24.25 -1.00 -11.49
C GLY A 82 -25.12 -1.15 -10.24
N THR A 83 -24.51 -1.48 -9.09
CA THR A 83 -25.20 -1.60 -7.80
C THR A 83 -25.09 -0.33 -6.96
N SER A 84 -24.76 0.79 -7.60
CA SER A 84 -24.82 2.12 -7.01
C SER A 84 -26.19 2.33 -6.38
N VAL A 85 -26.24 2.27 -5.05
CA VAL A 85 -27.44 2.62 -4.30
C VAL A 85 -27.57 4.13 -4.43
N GLU A 86 -28.51 4.58 -5.28
CA GLU A 86 -28.97 5.97 -5.24
C GLU A 86 -29.55 6.27 -3.84
N PRO A 87 -29.33 7.49 -3.31
CA PRO A 87 -29.72 7.87 -1.95
C PRO A 87 -31.23 7.81 -1.69
#